data_AF-A0AAW2RTU8-F1
#
_entry.id   AF-A0AAW2RTU8-F1
#
_cell.length_a   1.000
_cell.length_b   1.000
_cell.length_c   1.000
_cell.angle_alpha   90.00
_cell.angle_beta   90.00
_cell.angle_gamma   90.00
#
_symmetry.space_group_name_H-M   'P 1'
#
loop_
_entity.id
_entity.type
_entity.pdbx_description
1 polymer ?
#
loop_
_entity_poly.entity_id
_entity_poly.type
_entity_poly.pdbx_seq_one_letter_code
_entity_poly.pdbx_strand_id
1 'polypeptide(L)'
;MLGCGCFSWSRVPDLMQPESEYFSLPDPIPQWPQGSGFATSRITLGELEVFQITKFQYIWGCNLSKDGKHGVSFYKPIGIPDGFSCLGHYCQSNEKPLRGFVLVAREAAKQQDCCTLNSECMPALQNPVDYSLVWSSHEGSDENFDGCGYFWLPQPPEGYKALGFLVTNKSEKPILEEVKCVRADLTGTCETCGLIADTHSKSSNIPLLIWRTRPLHRGIYGRGVSVGTFYCSSDWNTQEVLNIACLQNLDLNLCAMPSMDQIHALVRHYGPTVFFHPDEVYLPSSVSWFFRNGALLYSRSNSVGQAIDAEGSNLPVEAQTTENIG
;
A
#
# COMPACT_ATOMS: atom_id res chain seq x y z
N MET A 1 56.12 -26.72 19.57
CA MET A 1 55.84 -26.66 18.12
C MET A 1 54.39 -26.24 17.97
N LEU A 2 54.20 -25.03 17.48
CA LEU A 2 52.91 -24.43 17.17
C LEU A 2 52.34 -25.07 15.90
N GLY A 3 51.08 -25.46 15.95
CA GLY A 3 50.28 -25.85 14.80
C GLY A 3 48.92 -25.18 14.90
N CYS A 4 48.91 -23.85 14.71
CA CYS A 4 47.70 -23.04 14.66
C CYS A 4 46.91 -23.44 13.41
N GLY A 5 45.78 -24.13 13.60
CA GLY A 5 44.85 -24.41 12.52
C GLY A 5 44.21 -23.11 12.08
N CYS A 6 44.65 -22.59 10.93
CA CYS A 6 44.02 -21.46 10.26
C CYS A 6 42.54 -21.79 10.03
N PHE A 7 41.65 -21.11 10.76
CA PHE A 7 40.24 -21.02 10.39
C PHE A 7 40.19 -20.27 9.06
N SER A 8 39.90 -21.00 7.98
CA SER A 8 39.61 -20.43 6.68
C SER A 8 38.43 -19.47 6.83
N TRP A 9 38.66 -18.19 6.55
CA TRP A 9 37.59 -17.24 6.26
C TRP A 9 36.74 -17.78 5.12
N SER A 10 35.54 -18.27 5.48
CA SER A 10 34.44 -18.34 4.54
C SER A 10 34.04 -16.91 4.24
N ARG A 11 34.57 -16.35 3.15
CA ARG A 11 33.92 -15.22 2.47
C ARG A 11 32.43 -15.56 2.41
N VAL A 12 31.58 -14.74 3.02
CA VAL A 12 30.14 -14.82 2.78
C VAL A 12 30.01 -14.69 1.26
N PRO A 13 29.58 -15.75 0.55
CA PRO A 13 29.46 -15.67 -0.89
C PRO A 13 28.45 -14.56 -1.18
N ASP A 14 28.70 -13.79 -2.25
CA ASP A 14 27.67 -13.03 -2.97
C ASP A 14 26.28 -13.56 -2.60
N LEU A 15 25.57 -12.82 -1.75
CA LEU A 15 24.15 -13.06 -1.55
C LEU A 15 23.55 -12.76 -2.91
N MET A 16 23.38 -13.81 -3.72
CA MET A 16 22.76 -13.74 -5.03
C MET A 16 21.50 -12.90 -4.85
N GLN A 17 21.44 -11.77 -5.55
CA GLN A 17 20.22 -10.98 -5.61
C GLN A 17 19.08 -11.96 -5.85
N PRO A 18 18.06 -12.01 -4.98
CA PRO A 18 16.94 -12.91 -5.22
C PRO A 18 16.41 -12.59 -6.61
N GLU A 19 16.48 -13.54 -7.55
CA GLU A 19 15.76 -13.43 -8.82
C GLU A 19 14.28 -13.37 -8.45
N SER A 20 13.80 -12.14 -8.29
CA SER A 20 12.46 -11.90 -7.79
C SER A 20 11.53 -12.17 -8.95
N GLU A 21 10.96 -13.37 -9.00
CA GLU A 21 9.91 -13.69 -9.96
C GLU A 21 8.75 -12.71 -9.76
N TYR A 22 8.38 -11.99 -10.81
CA TYR A 22 7.21 -11.12 -10.79
C TYR A 22 5.96 -11.95 -10.93
N PHE A 23 4.93 -11.64 -10.14
CA PHE A 23 3.62 -12.24 -10.33
C PHE A 23 3.10 -11.87 -11.71
N SER A 24 2.77 -12.89 -12.50
CA SER A 24 2.10 -12.75 -13.79
C SER A 24 0.71 -13.33 -13.68
N LEU A 25 -0.27 -12.61 -14.23
CA LEU A 25 -1.60 -13.17 -14.40
C LEU A 25 -1.53 -14.36 -15.38
N PRO A 26 -2.38 -15.39 -15.22
CA PRO A 26 -2.43 -16.51 -16.16
C PRO A 26 -2.69 -16.06 -17.61
N ASP A 27 -3.47 -14.98 -17.76
CA ASP A 27 -3.81 -14.35 -19.03
C ASP A 27 -3.55 -12.84 -18.97
N PRO A 28 -3.17 -12.20 -20.09
CA PRO A 28 -2.97 -10.76 -20.15
C PRO A 28 -4.27 -10.00 -19.89
N ILE A 29 -4.17 -8.82 -19.28
CA ILE A 29 -5.32 -7.94 -19.06
C ILE A 29 -5.87 -7.51 -20.44
N PRO A 30 -7.16 -7.76 -20.73
CA PRO A 30 -7.74 -7.37 -22.01
C PRO A 30 -7.82 -5.85 -22.14
N GLN A 31 -7.89 -5.37 -23.38
CA GLN A 31 -8.11 -3.94 -23.63
C GLN A 31 -9.56 -3.58 -23.33
N TRP A 32 -9.75 -2.64 -22.40
CA TRP A 32 -11.06 -2.13 -22.05
C TRP A 32 -11.56 -1.11 -23.10
N PRO A 33 -12.89 -0.98 -23.27
CA PRO A 33 -13.46 0.14 -24.01
C PRO A 33 -12.91 1.49 -23.51
N GLN A 34 -12.78 2.45 -24.42
CA GLN A 34 -12.29 3.80 -24.08
C GLN A 34 -13.21 4.46 -23.04
N GLY A 35 -12.61 5.16 -22.08
CA GLY A 35 -13.31 5.85 -21.00
C GLY A 35 -12.46 6.99 -20.43
N SER A 36 -12.88 7.59 -19.32
CA SER A 36 -12.24 8.79 -18.77
C SER A 36 -11.01 8.51 -17.90
N GLY A 37 -11.07 7.55 -16.98
CA GLY A 37 -9.99 7.33 -15.99
C GLY A 37 -9.85 5.91 -15.44
N PHE A 38 -10.78 5.01 -15.73
CA PHE A 38 -10.74 3.62 -15.28
C PHE A 38 -9.51 2.87 -15.83
N ALA A 39 -8.87 2.06 -14.97
CA ALA A 39 -7.73 1.20 -15.30
C ALA A 39 -6.52 1.94 -15.92
N THR A 40 -6.36 3.23 -15.62
CA THR A 40 -5.23 4.06 -16.10
C THR A 40 -4.02 4.07 -15.15
N SER A 41 -4.12 3.38 -14.00
CA SER A 41 -3.13 3.40 -12.91
C SER A 41 -2.88 4.78 -12.29
N ARG A 42 -3.74 5.77 -12.59
CA ARG A 42 -3.63 7.15 -12.14
C ARG A 42 -4.97 7.62 -11.59
N ILE A 43 -4.94 8.36 -10.49
CA ILE A 43 -6.13 8.95 -9.88
C ILE A 43 -5.77 10.27 -9.19
N THR A 44 -6.70 11.21 -9.23
CA THR A 44 -6.62 12.47 -8.49
C THR A 44 -7.31 12.30 -7.13
N LEU A 45 -6.65 12.76 -6.07
CA LEU A 45 -7.11 12.68 -4.68
C LEU A 45 -7.44 14.08 -4.12
N GLY A 46 -7.77 15.04 -4.99
CA GLY A 46 -7.89 16.46 -4.69
C GLY A 46 -6.70 17.23 -5.26
N GLU A 47 -5.87 17.82 -4.40
CA GLU A 47 -4.66 18.54 -4.80
C GLU A 47 -3.50 17.63 -5.23
N LEU A 48 -3.61 16.32 -4.98
CA LEU A 48 -2.60 15.35 -5.35
C LEU A 48 -3.10 14.48 -6.49
N GLU A 49 -2.20 14.22 -7.41
CA GLU A 49 -2.36 13.17 -8.40
C GLU A 49 -1.40 12.04 -8.10
N VAL A 50 -1.91 10.82 -8.01
CA VAL A 50 -1.11 9.64 -7.71
C VAL A 50 -1.04 8.69 -8.89
N PHE A 51 0.09 8.01 -9.01
CA PHE A 51 0.33 7.00 -10.03
C PHE A 51 0.86 5.72 -9.37
N GLN A 52 0.36 4.57 -9.81
CA GLN A 52 0.75 3.28 -9.28
C GLN A 52 2.04 2.76 -9.95
N ILE A 53 3.05 2.46 -9.16
CA ILE A 53 4.29 1.80 -9.60
C ILE A 53 4.31 0.35 -9.12
N THR A 54 4.55 -0.58 -10.05
CA THR A 54 4.69 -2.02 -9.79
C THR A 54 6.07 -2.57 -10.15
N LYS A 55 6.98 -1.69 -10.60
CA LYS A 55 8.36 -2.03 -10.97
C LYS A 55 9.32 -1.59 -9.87
N PHE A 56 10.23 -2.47 -9.51
CA PHE A 56 11.04 -2.32 -8.32
C PHE A 56 12.49 -2.72 -8.58
N GLN A 57 13.42 -2.02 -7.94
CA GLN A 57 14.83 -2.40 -7.88
C GLN A 57 15.15 -2.89 -6.47
N TYR A 58 15.72 -4.08 -6.37
CA TYR A 58 16.17 -4.67 -5.10
C TYR A 58 17.27 -3.82 -4.47
N ILE A 59 17.20 -3.65 -3.14
CA ILE A 59 18.19 -2.91 -2.36
C ILE A 59 18.87 -3.84 -1.37
N TRP A 60 18.06 -4.51 -0.53
CA TRP A 60 18.55 -5.31 0.60
C TRP A 60 17.49 -6.34 1.02
N GLY A 61 17.88 -7.34 1.79
CA GLY A 61 16.98 -8.34 2.34
C GLY A 61 17.47 -8.91 3.66
N CYS A 62 16.53 -9.31 4.52
CA CYS A 62 16.77 -9.94 5.82
C CYS A 62 16.14 -11.33 5.89
N ASN A 63 16.66 -12.15 6.82
CA ASN A 63 16.22 -13.51 7.06
C ASN A 63 16.22 -14.38 5.78
N LEU A 64 17.14 -14.09 4.85
CA LEU A 64 17.22 -14.77 3.57
C LEU A 64 17.72 -16.21 3.76
N SER A 65 16.95 -17.17 3.25
CA SER A 65 17.41 -18.56 3.11
C SER A 65 18.53 -18.66 2.07
N LYS A 66 19.25 -19.79 2.06
CA LYS A 66 20.35 -20.03 1.09
C LYS A 66 19.90 -19.93 -0.38
N ASP A 67 18.63 -20.22 -0.66
CA ASP A 67 18.01 -20.11 -1.98
C ASP A 67 17.30 -18.77 -2.22
N GLY A 68 17.32 -17.85 -1.25
CA GLY A 68 16.67 -16.52 -1.33
C GLY A 68 15.14 -16.53 -1.32
N LYS A 69 14.50 -17.71 -1.25
CA LYS A 69 13.04 -17.87 -1.36
C LYS A 69 12.27 -17.59 -0.08
N HIS A 70 12.95 -17.57 1.05
CA HIS A 70 12.39 -17.18 2.34
C HIS A 70 13.09 -15.93 2.84
N GLY A 71 12.42 -15.17 3.70
CA GLY A 71 12.88 -13.89 4.19
C GLY A 71 12.10 -12.73 3.58
N VAL A 72 12.62 -11.52 3.78
CA VAL A 72 11.98 -10.28 3.33
C VAL A 72 12.97 -9.46 2.54
N SER A 73 12.51 -8.93 1.42
CA SER A 73 13.30 -8.07 0.55
C SER A 73 12.69 -6.67 0.49
N PHE A 74 13.58 -5.69 0.35
CA PHE A 74 13.28 -4.26 0.31
C PHE A 74 13.71 -3.69 -1.03
N TYR A 75 12.85 -2.84 -1.58
CA TYR A 75 12.97 -2.36 -2.94
C TYR A 75 12.66 -0.87 -3.04
N LYS A 76 13.34 -0.17 -3.95
CA LYS A 76 12.92 1.16 -4.39
C LYS A 76 12.08 1.08 -5.66
N PRO A 77 11.04 1.91 -5.80
CA PRO A 77 10.33 2.02 -7.06
C PRO A 77 11.24 2.54 -8.16
N ILE A 78 11.04 2.05 -9.38
CA ILE A 78 11.75 2.50 -10.58
C ILE A 78 10.76 2.80 -11.71
N GLY A 79 11.19 3.61 -12.69
CA GLY A 79 10.32 4.03 -13.79
C GLY A 79 9.22 5.00 -13.34
N ILE A 80 9.54 5.85 -12.35
CA ILE A 80 8.65 6.93 -11.89
C ILE A 80 8.48 7.92 -13.05
N PRO A 81 7.24 8.24 -13.48
CA PRO A 81 7.01 9.19 -14.56
C PRO A 81 7.44 10.62 -14.20
N ASP A 82 7.78 11.41 -15.21
CA ASP A 82 8.22 12.80 -15.01
C ASP A 82 7.20 13.63 -14.22
N GLY A 83 7.73 14.37 -13.25
CA GLY A 83 6.97 15.20 -12.32
C GLY A 83 6.36 14.45 -11.14
N PHE A 84 6.37 13.11 -11.11
CA PHE A 84 6.00 12.34 -9.92
C PHE A 84 7.20 12.15 -8.99
N SER A 85 6.91 12.06 -7.69
CA SER A 85 7.89 11.87 -6.63
C SER A 85 7.55 10.64 -5.80
N CYS A 86 8.60 9.95 -5.33
CA CYS A 86 8.48 8.80 -4.45
C CYS A 86 7.97 9.23 -3.06
N LEU A 87 7.19 8.38 -2.41
CA LEU A 87 6.66 8.59 -1.05
C LEU A 87 7.21 7.58 -0.03
N GLY A 88 8.00 6.61 -0.48
CA GLY A 88 8.60 5.57 0.34
C GLY A 88 8.93 4.29 -0.45
N HIS A 89 9.65 3.38 0.19
CA HIS A 89 10.08 2.11 -0.40
C HIS A 89 9.06 1.00 -0.18
N TYR A 90 9.23 -0.08 -0.95
CA TYR A 90 8.40 -1.28 -0.89
C TYR A 90 9.13 -2.42 -0.18
N CYS A 91 8.38 -3.29 0.50
CA CYS A 91 8.92 -4.57 0.95
C CYS A 91 7.88 -5.68 0.86
N GLN A 92 8.34 -6.92 0.72
CA GLN A 92 7.50 -8.10 0.87
C GLN A 92 8.28 -9.31 1.34
N SER A 93 7.55 -10.30 1.86
CA SER A 93 8.08 -11.66 2.02
C SER A 93 8.37 -12.29 0.65
N ASN A 94 9.48 -13.02 0.58
CA ASN A 94 9.93 -13.73 -0.63
C ASN A 94 9.19 -15.05 -0.86
N GLU A 95 8.33 -15.47 0.07
CA GLU A 95 7.52 -16.70 -0.07
C GLU A 95 6.53 -16.64 -1.24
N LYS A 96 6.30 -15.45 -1.81
CA LYS A 96 5.42 -15.23 -2.94
C LYS A 96 6.13 -14.39 -4.01
N PRO A 97 5.77 -14.57 -5.29
CA PRO A 97 6.22 -13.69 -6.37
C PRO A 97 5.92 -12.21 -6.06
N LEU A 98 6.75 -11.32 -6.60
CA LEU A 98 6.65 -9.88 -6.42
C LEU A 98 5.34 -9.36 -7.06
N ARG A 99 4.44 -8.84 -6.23
CA ARG A 99 3.06 -8.51 -6.65
C ARG A 99 2.45 -7.25 -6.04
N GLY A 100 3.25 -6.46 -5.34
CA GLY A 100 2.80 -5.23 -4.71
C GLY A 100 2.85 -4.02 -5.62
N PHE A 101 2.54 -2.87 -5.01
CA PHE A 101 2.67 -1.57 -5.63
C PHE A 101 3.10 -0.54 -4.60
N VAL A 102 3.63 0.58 -5.08
CA VAL A 102 3.67 1.83 -4.32
C VAL A 102 3.02 2.95 -5.11
N LEU A 103 2.40 3.89 -4.43
CA LEU A 103 1.91 5.12 -5.06
C LEU A 103 3.01 6.18 -5.04
N VAL A 104 3.25 6.78 -6.20
CA VAL A 104 4.03 8.02 -6.34
C VAL A 104 3.07 9.17 -6.54
N ALA A 105 3.45 10.38 -6.13
CA ALA A 105 2.55 11.53 -6.16
C ALA A 105 3.18 12.74 -6.85
N ARG A 106 2.32 13.59 -7.40
CA ARG A 106 2.65 14.95 -7.81
C ARG A 106 1.49 15.89 -7.46
N GLU A 107 1.75 17.18 -7.55
CA GLU A 107 0.68 18.17 -7.44
C GLU A 107 -0.22 18.09 -8.68
N ALA A 108 -1.53 18.03 -8.45
CA ALA A 108 -2.52 18.11 -9.52
C ALA A 108 -2.47 19.52 -10.13
N ALA A 109 -2.72 19.62 -11.45
CA ALA A 109 -2.83 20.92 -12.11
C ALA A 109 -3.99 21.69 -11.48
N LYS A 110 -3.72 22.87 -10.92
CA LYS A 110 -4.75 23.73 -10.33
C LYS A 110 -5.83 24.00 -11.38
N GLN A 111 -7.08 23.60 -11.11
CA GLN A 111 -8.21 24.20 -11.81
C GLN A 111 -8.21 25.68 -11.45
N GLN A 112 -8.24 26.53 -12.47
CA GLN A 112 -7.93 27.94 -12.39
C GLN A 112 -9.10 28.72 -11.77
N ASP A 113 -9.48 28.43 -10.53
CA ASP A 113 -10.48 29.18 -9.77
C ASP A 113 -10.29 28.94 -8.26
N CYS A 114 -9.47 29.80 -7.64
CA CYS A 114 -9.50 30.22 -6.21
C CYS A 114 -8.08 30.56 -5.72
N CYS A 115 -7.41 31.54 -6.32
CA CYS A 115 -6.30 32.23 -5.64
C CYS A 115 -6.28 33.73 -5.98
N THR A 116 -7.42 34.41 -5.98
CA THR A 116 -7.42 35.85 -5.70
C THR A 116 -7.62 35.99 -4.20
N LEU A 117 -6.50 36.22 -3.49
CA LEU A 117 -6.33 36.83 -2.15
C LEU A 117 -5.21 36.12 -1.36
N ASN A 118 -4.01 36.70 -1.41
CA ASN A 118 -2.91 36.65 -0.44
C ASN A 118 -2.95 35.52 0.63
N SER A 119 -2.67 34.28 0.23
CA SER A 119 -2.27 33.24 1.17
C SER A 119 -1.05 32.51 0.61
N GLU A 120 0.00 32.42 1.43
CA GLU A 120 1.17 31.57 1.20
C GLU A 120 0.71 30.12 1.13
N CYS A 121 0.25 29.70 -0.04
CA CYS A 121 -0.32 28.37 -0.22
C CYS A 121 0.82 27.35 -0.21
N MET A 122 1.06 26.76 0.97
CA MET A 122 2.04 25.70 1.18
C MET A 122 1.84 24.59 0.13
N PRO A 123 2.91 24.15 -0.57
CA PRO A 123 2.80 23.13 -1.61
C PRO A 123 2.26 21.82 -1.04
N ALA A 124 1.59 21.02 -1.87
CA ALA A 124 1.05 19.74 -1.43
C ALA A 124 2.17 18.73 -1.13
N LEU A 125 3.34 18.89 -1.78
CA LEU A 125 4.52 18.04 -1.61
C LEU A 125 5.75 18.87 -1.26
N GLN A 126 6.52 18.43 -0.28
CA GLN A 126 7.76 19.10 0.15
C GLN A 126 8.87 18.08 0.43
N ASN A 127 10.13 18.47 0.24
CA ASN A 127 11.26 17.64 0.67
C ASN A 127 11.23 17.50 2.21
N PRO A 128 11.64 16.34 2.77
CA PRO A 128 11.99 16.26 4.17
C PRO A 128 13.10 17.26 4.52
N VAL A 129 13.16 17.67 5.79
CA VAL A 129 14.24 18.53 6.29
C VAL A 129 15.50 17.73 6.63
N ASP A 130 15.33 16.45 6.97
CA ASP A 130 16.41 15.52 7.25
C ASP A 130 15.90 14.06 7.21
N TYR A 131 16.79 13.09 7.44
CA TYR A 131 16.45 11.69 7.69
C TYR A 131 17.01 11.21 9.02
N SER A 132 16.18 10.48 9.78
CA SER A 132 16.58 9.78 11.00
C SER A 132 16.85 8.31 10.71
N LEU A 133 17.99 7.80 11.13
CA LEU A 133 18.30 6.37 11.07
C LEU A 133 17.50 5.63 12.14
N VAL A 134 16.63 4.73 11.72
CA VAL A 134 15.77 3.93 12.63
C VAL A 134 16.43 2.60 12.96
N TRP A 135 17.05 1.97 11.98
CA TRP A 135 17.72 0.69 12.18
C TRP A 135 18.82 0.48 11.14
N SER A 136 19.87 -0.26 11.50
CA SER A 136 20.87 -0.73 10.54
C SER A 136 21.32 -2.16 10.85
N SER A 137 21.69 -2.91 9.82
CA SER A 137 22.26 -4.24 9.97
C SER A 137 23.78 -4.21 10.24
N HIS A 138 24.36 -3.03 10.43
CA HIS A 138 25.81 -2.85 10.52
C HIS A 138 26.38 -3.40 11.83
N GLU A 139 27.50 -4.11 11.76
CA GLU A 139 28.10 -4.81 12.89
C GLU A 139 29.29 -4.06 13.54
N GLY A 140 29.60 -2.84 13.10
CA GLY A 140 30.54 -1.93 13.77
C GLY A 140 32.02 -2.30 13.68
N SER A 141 32.37 -3.41 13.04
CA SER A 141 33.73 -3.97 13.02
C SER A 141 34.48 -3.83 11.68
N ASP A 142 33.79 -3.52 10.58
CA ASP A 142 34.39 -3.41 9.26
C ASP A 142 34.26 -1.99 8.71
N GLU A 143 35.38 -1.42 8.24
CA GLU A 143 35.45 -0.11 7.57
C GLU A 143 34.73 -0.10 6.20
N ASN A 144 34.23 -1.26 5.76
CA ASN A 144 33.48 -1.43 4.52
C ASN A 144 31.98 -1.53 4.83
N PHE A 145 31.29 -0.39 4.71
CA PHE A 145 29.86 -0.23 5.00
C PHE A 145 28.92 -0.78 3.91
N ASP A 146 29.50 -1.25 2.80
CA ASP A 146 28.79 -1.71 1.61
C ASP A 146 28.13 -3.09 1.84
N GLY A 147 26.80 -3.15 1.66
CA GLY A 147 26.01 -4.39 1.75
C GLY A 147 25.15 -4.51 3.01
N CYS A 148 25.29 -3.60 3.97
CA CYS A 148 24.37 -3.49 5.12
C CYS A 148 23.08 -2.76 4.73
N GLY A 149 21.95 -3.14 5.34
CA GLY A 149 20.69 -2.43 5.19
C GLY A 149 20.56 -1.30 6.21
N TYR A 150 20.20 -0.11 5.75
CA TYR A 150 19.96 1.07 6.60
C TYR A 150 18.54 1.58 6.36
N PHE A 151 17.78 1.77 7.44
CA PHE A 151 16.37 2.14 7.41
C PHE A 151 16.20 3.57 7.88
N TRP A 152 15.69 4.43 7.00
CA TRP A 152 15.61 5.87 7.22
C TRP A 152 14.16 6.33 7.28
N LEU A 153 13.84 7.13 8.29
CA LEU A 153 12.57 7.84 8.41
C LEU A 153 12.75 9.29 7.95
N PRO A 154 12.04 9.74 6.89
CA PRO A 154 12.02 11.14 6.51
C PRO A 154 11.49 12.01 7.66
N GLN A 155 12.18 13.10 7.97
CA GLN A 155 11.73 14.11 8.92
C GLN A 155 10.92 15.16 8.15
N PRO A 156 9.58 15.16 8.24
CA PRO A 156 8.78 16.12 7.52
C PRO A 156 8.97 17.53 8.08
N PRO A 157 8.93 18.58 7.24
CA PRO A 157 8.80 19.95 7.73
C PRO A 157 7.48 20.16 8.48
N GLU A 158 7.38 21.25 9.23
CA GLU A 158 6.16 21.61 9.95
C GLU A 158 4.95 21.70 8.99
N GLY A 159 3.83 21.08 9.38
CA GLY A 159 2.63 21.00 8.54
C GLY A 159 2.63 19.85 7.53
N TYR A 160 3.65 18.98 7.51
CA TYR A 160 3.74 17.82 6.61
C TYR A 160 3.84 16.50 7.38
N LYS A 161 3.64 15.39 6.66
CA LYS A 161 3.77 14.02 7.16
C LYS A 161 4.58 13.17 6.18
N ALA A 162 5.39 12.26 6.72
CA ALA A 162 6.01 11.17 5.95
C ALA A 162 4.99 10.05 5.70
N LEU A 163 5.15 9.28 4.63
CA LEU A 163 4.21 8.22 4.23
C LEU A 163 4.87 6.84 4.15
N GLY A 164 6.17 6.77 4.40
CA GLY A 164 6.93 5.53 4.36
C GLY A 164 8.39 5.76 4.71
N PHE A 165 9.12 4.65 4.72
CA PHE A 165 10.54 4.59 5.05
C PHE A 165 11.36 4.41 3.77
N LEU A 166 12.64 4.76 3.84
CA LEU A 166 13.62 4.43 2.83
C LEU A 166 14.55 3.35 3.35
N VAL A 167 15.07 2.56 2.42
CA VAL A 167 16.12 1.58 2.68
C VAL A 167 17.28 1.87 1.76
N THR A 168 18.49 1.93 2.30
CA THR A 168 19.73 2.04 1.52
C THR A 168 20.64 0.86 1.83
N ASN A 169 21.56 0.56 0.91
CA ASN A 169 22.62 -0.43 1.09
C ASN A 169 23.98 0.20 1.45
N LYS A 170 23.98 1.50 1.74
CA LYS A 170 25.12 2.35 2.12
C LYS A 170 24.76 3.16 3.35
N SER A 171 25.76 3.44 4.19
CA SER A 171 25.62 4.19 5.45
C SER A 171 25.37 5.68 5.24
N GLU A 172 25.65 6.21 4.05
CA GLU A 172 25.39 7.59 3.68
C GLU A 172 23.90 7.91 3.80
N LYS A 173 23.61 9.07 4.38
CA LYS A 173 22.24 9.57 4.51
C LYS A 173 21.65 9.80 3.10
N PRO A 174 20.38 9.42 2.84
CA PRO A 174 19.73 9.71 1.57
C PRO A 174 19.70 11.21 1.28
N ILE A 175 19.71 11.57 0.00
CA ILE A 175 19.48 12.95 -0.43
C ILE A 175 18.00 13.35 -0.18
N LEU A 176 17.75 14.63 0.05
CA LEU A 176 16.43 15.12 0.46
C LEU A 176 15.38 14.97 -0.65
N GLU A 177 15.80 14.83 -1.90
CA GLU A 177 14.93 14.68 -3.07
C GLU A 177 14.47 13.24 -3.32
N GLU A 178 15.02 12.25 -2.59
CA GLU A 178 14.72 10.83 -2.80
C GLU A 178 13.23 10.50 -2.54
N VAL A 179 12.60 11.20 -1.59
CA VAL A 179 11.15 11.13 -1.34
C VAL A 179 10.56 12.50 -1.01
N LYS A 180 9.23 12.62 -1.08
CA LYS A 180 8.49 13.78 -0.61
C LYS A 180 7.64 13.46 0.62
N CYS A 181 7.49 14.46 1.48
CA CYS A 181 6.48 14.52 2.52
C CYS A 181 5.23 15.22 1.96
N VAL A 182 4.05 14.87 2.50
CA VAL A 182 2.76 15.40 2.05
C VAL A 182 2.17 16.32 3.10
N ARG A 183 1.53 17.40 2.66
CA ARG A 183 0.86 18.36 3.56
C ARG A 183 -0.20 17.66 4.41
N ALA A 184 -0.26 17.96 5.70
CA ALA A 184 -0.97 17.14 6.69
C ALA A 184 -2.49 17.02 6.42
N ASP A 185 -3.12 18.05 5.86
CA ASP A 185 -4.54 18.07 5.48
C ASP A 185 -4.89 17.14 4.32
N LEU A 186 -3.90 16.72 3.53
CA LEU A 186 -4.04 15.75 2.43
C LEU A 186 -3.77 14.31 2.90
N THR A 187 -3.58 14.12 4.21
CA THR A 187 -3.23 12.82 4.81
C THR A 187 -4.26 12.39 5.84
N GLY A 188 -4.38 11.07 6.02
CA GLY A 188 -5.19 10.44 7.06
C GLY A 188 -4.36 9.56 7.98
N THR A 189 -4.93 9.16 9.11
CA THR A 189 -4.28 8.26 10.05
C THR A 189 -4.14 6.84 9.47
N CYS A 190 -2.96 6.24 9.65
CA CYS A 190 -2.72 4.82 9.38
C CYS A 190 -2.73 4.00 10.67
N GLU A 191 -2.90 2.70 10.51
CA GLU A 191 -2.55 1.68 11.50
C GLU A 191 -1.66 0.60 10.87
N THR A 192 -0.94 -0.15 11.70
CA THR A 192 -0.23 -1.35 11.28
C THR A 192 -1.21 -2.50 11.08
N CYS A 193 -0.99 -3.34 10.06
CA CYS A 193 -1.87 -4.46 9.74
C CYS A 193 -1.10 -5.70 9.28
N GLY A 194 -0.71 -6.54 10.23
CA GLY A 194 0.02 -7.77 9.95
C GLY A 194 1.53 -7.53 9.85
N LEU A 195 2.24 -8.30 10.64
CA LEU A 195 3.70 -8.36 10.67
C LEU A 195 4.20 -8.99 9.36
N ILE A 196 5.16 -8.36 8.71
CA ILE A 196 5.85 -8.88 7.52
C ILE A 196 7.11 -9.62 7.94
N ALA A 197 7.89 -9.02 8.85
CA ALA A 197 9.14 -9.56 9.35
C ALA A 197 9.39 -9.10 10.78
N ASP A 198 9.93 -9.99 11.59
CA ASP A 198 10.72 -9.69 12.76
C ASP A 198 12.17 -10.14 12.52
N THR A 199 13.12 -9.27 12.84
CA THR A 199 14.54 -9.64 12.83
C THR A 199 15.26 -8.86 13.90
N HIS A 200 16.51 -9.23 14.17
CA HIS A 200 17.33 -8.58 15.17
C HIS A 200 18.65 -8.19 14.55
N SER A 201 19.14 -7.02 14.92
CA SER A 201 20.54 -6.70 14.69
C SER A 201 21.39 -7.62 15.56
N LYS A 202 22.35 -8.31 14.96
CA LYS A 202 23.22 -9.25 15.69
C LYS A 202 24.16 -8.54 16.66
N SER A 203 24.54 -7.30 16.35
CA SER A 203 25.52 -6.50 17.09
C SER A 203 24.93 -5.73 18.28
N SER A 204 23.73 -5.16 18.12
CA SER A 204 23.12 -4.27 19.13
C SER A 204 21.87 -4.85 19.79
N ASN A 205 21.43 -6.04 19.38
CA ASN A 205 20.22 -6.72 19.84
C ASN A 205 18.94 -5.86 19.70
N ILE A 206 19.00 -4.82 18.87
CA ILE A 206 17.88 -3.95 18.54
C ILE A 206 17.00 -4.71 17.55
N PRO A 207 15.72 -4.97 17.88
CA PRO A 207 14.79 -5.63 16.97
C PRO A 207 14.50 -4.72 15.77
N LEU A 208 14.10 -5.33 14.66
CA LEU A 208 13.54 -4.67 13.51
C LEU A 208 12.19 -5.34 13.23
N LEU A 209 11.13 -4.59 13.47
CA LEU A 209 9.77 -5.03 13.20
C LEU A 209 9.26 -4.30 11.97
N ILE A 210 8.85 -5.07 10.96
CA ILE A 210 8.33 -4.56 9.69
C ILE A 210 6.86 -4.91 9.58
N TRP A 211 6.02 -3.90 9.42
CA TRP A 211 4.56 -4.05 9.36
C TRP A 211 4.03 -3.52 8.04
N ARG A 212 2.93 -4.10 7.56
CA ARG A 212 2.11 -3.42 6.55
C ARG A 212 1.35 -2.27 7.20
N THR A 213 1.01 -1.28 6.39
CA THR A 213 0.21 -0.13 6.81
C THR A 213 -1.09 -0.09 6.02
N ARG A 214 -2.15 0.35 6.69
CA ARG A 214 -3.44 0.63 6.05
C ARG A 214 -4.11 1.83 6.72
N PRO A 215 -5.04 2.51 6.04
CA PRO A 215 -5.84 3.55 6.66
C PRO A 215 -6.60 3.04 7.89
N LEU A 216 -6.64 3.85 8.94
CA LEU A 216 -7.36 3.53 10.18
C LEU A 216 -8.88 3.52 9.92
N HIS A 217 -9.42 4.58 9.33
CA HIS A 217 -10.84 4.68 8.97
C HIS A 217 -11.11 4.03 7.61
N ARG A 218 -12.04 3.07 7.58
CA ARG A 218 -12.37 2.23 6.42
C ARG A 218 -13.89 2.07 6.30
N GLY A 219 -14.34 1.63 5.13
CA GLY A 219 -15.75 1.43 4.80
C GLY A 219 -16.14 2.25 3.58
N ILE A 220 -17.44 2.30 3.27
CA ILE A 220 -17.96 3.02 2.10
C ILE A 220 -17.70 4.55 2.15
N TYR A 221 -17.52 5.10 3.35
CA TYR A 221 -17.15 6.50 3.57
C TYR A 221 -15.66 6.68 3.91
N GLY A 222 -14.89 5.59 3.98
CA GLY A 222 -13.48 5.62 4.26
C GLY A 222 -12.71 6.22 3.08
N ARG A 223 -12.08 7.37 3.31
CA ARG A 223 -11.33 8.11 2.28
C ARG A 223 -9.83 7.89 2.33
N GLY A 224 -9.32 7.11 3.29
CA GLY A 224 -7.89 6.85 3.37
C GLY A 224 -7.41 5.96 2.22
N VAL A 225 -6.22 6.27 1.70
CA VAL A 225 -5.57 5.56 0.60
C VAL A 225 -4.20 5.08 1.09
N SER A 226 -3.97 3.77 1.05
CA SER A 226 -2.64 3.20 1.35
C SER A 226 -1.68 3.48 0.19
N VAL A 227 -0.48 3.92 0.55
CA VAL A 227 0.60 4.19 -0.42
C VAL A 227 1.33 2.91 -0.83
N GLY A 228 1.08 1.78 -0.14
CA GLY A 228 1.75 0.51 -0.41
C GLY A 228 3.17 0.41 0.17
N THR A 229 3.55 1.34 1.04
CA THR A 229 4.80 1.34 1.81
C THR A 229 4.67 0.43 3.04
N PHE A 230 5.72 0.39 3.87
CA PHE A 230 5.76 -0.37 5.12
C PHE A 230 6.05 0.55 6.31
N TYR A 231 5.79 0.05 7.51
CA TYR A 231 6.20 0.67 8.77
C TYR A 231 7.34 -0.11 9.39
N CYS A 232 8.35 0.61 9.89
CA CYS A 232 9.54 0.06 10.53
C CYS A 232 9.62 0.56 11.97
N SER A 233 9.81 -0.36 12.92
CA SER A 233 10.06 -0.03 14.33
C SER A 233 11.30 -0.75 14.83
N SER A 234 12.07 -0.05 15.67
CA SER A 234 13.19 -0.60 16.44
C SER A 234 12.81 -0.97 17.88
N ASP A 235 11.54 -0.80 18.24
CA ASP A 235 10.99 -1.13 19.56
C ASP A 235 9.80 -2.09 19.43
N TRP A 236 9.64 -2.95 20.43
CA TRP A 236 8.51 -3.87 20.62
C TRP A 236 7.24 -3.15 21.08
N ASN A 237 7.36 -1.92 21.58
CA ASN A 237 6.22 -1.18 22.10
C ASN A 237 5.35 -0.63 20.95
N THR A 238 4.17 -1.22 20.76
CA THR A 238 3.26 -0.98 19.62
C THR A 238 2.19 0.09 19.91
N GLN A 239 2.30 0.79 21.03
CA GLN A 239 1.26 1.72 21.52
C GLN A 239 1.44 3.16 21.05
N GLU A 240 2.40 3.43 20.17
CA GLU A 240 2.67 4.77 19.66
C GLU A 240 1.85 5.11 18.41
N VAL A 241 1.51 6.39 18.30
CA VAL A 241 1.01 7.00 17.06
C VAL A 241 2.08 6.82 16.00
N LEU A 242 1.72 6.20 14.87
CA LEU A 242 2.68 6.00 13.78
C LEU A 242 3.25 7.34 13.32
N ASN A 243 4.57 7.38 13.15
CA ASN A 243 5.30 8.54 12.61
C ASN A 243 5.14 8.71 11.07
N ILE A 244 4.23 7.94 10.46
CA ILE A 244 3.84 8.03 9.06
C ILE A 244 2.32 8.12 8.92
N ALA A 245 1.88 8.65 7.79
CA ALA A 245 0.47 8.84 7.46
C ALA A 245 0.10 8.13 6.15
N CYS A 246 -1.21 8.01 5.93
CA CYS A 246 -1.81 7.47 4.72
C CYS A 246 -2.27 8.68 3.88
N LEU A 247 -2.45 8.50 2.58
CA LEU A 247 -3.07 9.56 1.78
C LEU A 247 -4.56 9.65 2.10
N GLN A 248 -5.17 10.80 1.82
CA GLN A 248 -6.61 10.98 1.93
C GLN A 248 -7.19 11.39 0.57
N ASN A 249 -8.23 10.69 0.14
CA ASN A 249 -8.97 11.02 -1.06
C ASN A 249 -9.98 12.15 -0.78
N LEU A 250 -9.60 13.36 -1.15
CA LEU A 250 -10.46 14.54 -1.08
C LEU A 250 -11.22 14.81 -2.38
N ASP A 251 -10.94 14.03 -3.44
CA ASP A 251 -11.69 14.14 -4.69
C ASP A 251 -13.11 13.57 -4.50
N LEU A 252 -14.11 14.35 -4.88
CA LEU A 252 -15.51 13.95 -4.91
C LEU A 252 -15.92 13.42 -6.28
N ASN A 253 -15.07 13.61 -7.29
CA ASN A 253 -15.33 13.16 -8.63
C ASN A 253 -15.04 11.66 -8.75
N LEU A 254 -15.98 10.92 -9.33
CA LEU A 254 -15.86 9.48 -9.56
C LEU A 254 -15.10 9.17 -10.87
N CYS A 255 -14.09 9.98 -11.23
CA CYS A 255 -13.42 9.94 -12.54
C CYS A 255 -12.73 8.60 -12.85
N ALA A 256 -12.36 7.84 -11.81
CA ALA A 256 -11.74 6.52 -11.93
C ALA A 256 -12.75 5.36 -11.98
N MET A 257 -14.05 5.61 -11.80
CA MET A 257 -15.07 4.57 -11.91
C MET A 257 -15.21 4.10 -13.37
N PRO A 258 -15.42 2.79 -13.61
CA PRO A 258 -15.65 2.29 -14.95
C PRO A 258 -16.98 2.83 -15.51
N SER A 259 -16.98 3.16 -16.80
CA SER A 259 -18.19 3.46 -17.55
C SER A 259 -19.07 2.20 -17.73
N MET A 260 -20.33 2.36 -18.11
CA MET A 260 -21.24 1.22 -18.35
C MET A 260 -20.69 0.23 -19.38
N ASP A 261 -20.07 0.72 -20.46
CA ASP A 261 -19.47 -0.15 -21.48
C ASP A 261 -18.27 -0.94 -20.92
N GLN A 262 -17.46 -0.30 -20.08
CA GLN A 262 -16.34 -0.96 -19.39
C GLN A 262 -16.85 -1.98 -18.37
N ILE A 263 -17.93 -1.69 -17.64
CA ILE A 263 -18.58 -2.65 -16.73
C ILE A 263 -19.09 -3.86 -17.53
N HIS A 264 -19.79 -3.65 -18.64
CA HIS A 264 -20.26 -4.75 -19.49
C HIS A 264 -19.10 -5.59 -20.04
N ALA A 265 -17.99 -4.95 -20.45
CA ALA A 265 -16.79 -5.66 -20.90
C ALA A 265 -16.16 -6.50 -19.78
N LEU A 266 -16.06 -5.96 -18.56
CA LEU A 266 -15.56 -6.67 -17.38
C LEU A 266 -16.42 -7.90 -17.07
N VAL A 267 -17.74 -7.71 -16.99
CA VAL A 267 -18.70 -8.80 -16.71
C VAL A 267 -18.66 -9.85 -17.82
N ARG A 268 -18.53 -9.46 -19.09
CA ARG A 268 -18.44 -10.42 -20.20
C ARG A 268 -17.16 -11.24 -20.16
N HIS A 269 -16.05 -10.65 -19.74
CA HIS A 269 -14.75 -11.31 -19.76
C HIS A 269 -14.48 -12.15 -18.49
N TYR A 270 -14.82 -11.63 -17.32
CA TYR A 270 -14.56 -12.27 -16.02
C TYR A 270 -15.80 -12.83 -15.33
N GLY A 271 -17.00 -12.48 -15.80
CA GLY A 271 -18.24 -12.97 -15.20
C GLY A 271 -18.39 -14.48 -15.39
N PRO A 272 -18.87 -15.20 -14.37
CA PRO A 272 -19.08 -16.64 -14.47
C PRO A 272 -20.12 -16.92 -15.56
N THR A 273 -19.80 -17.84 -16.47
CA THR A 273 -20.77 -18.39 -17.43
C THR A 273 -21.36 -19.66 -16.86
N VAL A 274 -22.68 -19.67 -16.65
CA VAL A 274 -23.41 -20.84 -16.14
C VAL A 274 -24.11 -21.54 -17.30
N PHE A 275 -23.85 -22.83 -17.47
CA PHE A 275 -24.54 -23.68 -18.42
C PHE A 275 -25.55 -24.55 -17.65
N PHE A 276 -26.83 -24.38 -17.95
CA PHE A 276 -27.87 -25.22 -17.38
C PHE A 276 -28.03 -26.49 -18.19
N HIS A 277 -28.30 -27.60 -17.51
CA HIS A 277 -28.73 -28.82 -18.17
C HIS A 277 -30.05 -28.55 -18.92
N PRO A 278 -30.31 -29.15 -20.10
CA PRO A 278 -31.58 -28.96 -20.81
C PRO A 278 -32.82 -29.28 -19.98
N ASP A 279 -32.70 -30.23 -19.06
CA ASP A 279 -33.75 -30.63 -18.12
C ASP A 279 -33.70 -29.87 -16.78
N GLU A 280 -32.94 -28.78 -16.68
CA GLU A 280 -32.89 -27.96 -15.47
C GLU A 280 -34.24 -27.29 -15.22
N VAL A 281 -34.81 -27.55 -14.05
CA VAL A 281 -36.11 -27.00 -13.64
C VAL A 281 -35.94 -25.72 -12.83
N TYR A 282 -34.77 -25.52 -12.21
CA TYR A 282 -34.49 -24.38 -11.34
C TYR A 282 -33.54 -23.39 -12.02
N LEU A 283 -34.11 -22.31 -12.55
CA LEU A 283 -33.33 -21.23 -13.15
C LEU A 283 -32.97 -20.16 -12.10
N PRO A 284 -31.83 -19.46 -12.27
CA PRO A 284 -31.48 -18.32 -11.43
C PRO A 284 -32.60 -17.28 -11.49
N SER A 285 -33.02 -16.83 -10.32
CA SER A 285 -33.97 -15.74 -10.21
C SER A 285 -33.23 -14.41 -10.18
N SER A 286 -33.83 -13.36 -10.75
CA SER A 286 -33.31 -12.01 -10.57
C SER A 286 -33.42 -11.58 -9.11
N VAL A 287 -32.57 -10.64 -8.67
CA VAL A 287 -32.64 -10.07 -7.32
C VAL A 287 -34.03 -9.52 -7.02
N SER A 288 -34.62 -8.80 -7.98
CA SER A 288 -35.99 -8.27 -7.85
C SER A 288 -37.05 -9.37 -7.75
N TRP A 289 -36.88 -10.49 -8.46
CA TRP A 289 -37.77 -11.63 -8.30
C TRP A 289 -37.62 -12.25 -6.91
N PHE A 290 -36.39 -12.44 -6.42
CA PHE A 290 -36.13 -12.97 -5.09
C PHE A 290 -36.73 -12.10 -3.99
N PHE A 291 -36.59 -10.78 -4.09
CA PHE A 291 -37.21 -9.83 -3.15
C PHE A 291 -38.74 -9.94 -3.13
N ARG A 292 -39.37 -10.05 -4.31
CA ARG A 292 -40.83 -10.18 -4.42
C ARG A 292 -41.39 -11.53 -3.97
N ASN A 293 -40.59 -12.61 -3.99
CA ASN A 293 -41.09 -13.98 -3.89
C ASN A 293 -40.61 -14.75 -2.64
N GLY A 294 -40.16 -14.07 -1.59
CA GLY A 294 -39.94 -14.72 -0.30
C GLY A 294 -38.86 -14.14 0.60
N ALA A 295 -38.12 -13.12 0.15
CA ALA A 295 -37.14 -12.47 1.00
C ALA A 295 -37.83 -11.59 2.07
N LEU A 296 -37.50 -11.84 3.34
CA LEU A 296 -37.95 -11.05 4.48
C LEU A 296 -36.76 -10.39 5.18
N LEU A 297 -36.91 -9.13 5.53
CA LEU A 297 -35.97 -8.36 6.32
C LEU A 297 -36.33 -8.46 7.81
N TYR A 298 -35.37 -8.88 8.63
CA TYR A 298 -35.49 -8.93 10.09
C TYR A 298 -34.59 -7.88 10.73
N SER A 299 -35.08 -7.22 11.78
CA SER A 299 -34.28 -6.28 12.57
C SER A 299 -34.01 -6.85 13.97
N ARG A 300 -32.92 -6.43 14.60
CA ARG A 300 -32.53 -6.93 15.92
C ARG A 300 -33.58 -6.66 17.01
N SER A 301 -34.42 -5.65 16.82
CA SER A 301 -35.49 -5.26 17.73
C SER A 301 -36.86 -5.84 17.38
N ASN A 302 -37.02 -6.49 16.22
CA ASN A 302 -38.30 -7.01 15.76
C ASN A 302 -38.16 -8.40 15.11
N SER A 303 -38.78 -9.39 15.72
CA SER A 303 -38.81 -10.78 15.23
C SER A 303 -39.82 -11.02 14.11
N VAL A 304 -40.60 -10.02 13.71
CA VAL A 304 -41.52 -10.09 12.56
C VAL A 304 -40.79 -9.63 11.30
N GLY A 305 -40.64 -10.55 10.34
CA GLY A 305 -40.00 -10.26 9.05
C GLY A 305 -40.85 -9.34 8.17
N GLN A 306 -40.23 -8.31 7.59
CA GLN A 306 -40.87 -7.40 6.63
C GLN A 306 -40.53 -7.79 5.20
N ALA A 307 -41.51 -7.74 4.29
CA ALA A 307 -41.25 -7.98 2.86
C ALA A 307 -40.28 -6.94 2.29
N ILE A 308 -39.36 -7.38 1.43
CA ILE A 308 -38.42 -6.50 0.73
C ILE A 308 -39.08 -6.06 -0.58
N ASP A 309 -39.02 -4.77 -0.90
CA ASP A 309 -39.55 -4.28 -2.18
C ASP A 309 -38.66 -4.71 -3.36
N ALA A 310 -39.20 -4.66 -4.58
CA ALA A 310 -38.53 -5.15 -5.79
C ALA A 310 -37.17 -4.51 -6.08
N GLU A 311 -37.01 -3.26 -5.63
CA GLU A 311 -35.82 -2.45 -5.83
C GLU A 311 -34.89 -2.51 -4.60
N GLY A 312 -35.31 -3.22 -3.54
CA GLY A 312 -34.58 -3.32 -2.28
C GLY A 312 -34.47 -1.98 -1.54
N SER A 313 -35.39 -1.04 -1.78
CA SER A 313 -35.31 0.32 -1.22
C SER A 313 -35.43 0.35 0.30
N ASN A 314 -36.10 -0.64 0.88
CA ASN A 314 -36.25 -0.81 2.32
C ASN A 314 -35.13 -1.64 2.98
N LEU A 315 -34.09 -2.05 2.23
CA LEU A 315 -32.92 -2.68 2.82
C LEU A 315 -32.14 -1.70 3.70
N PRO A 316 -31.43 -2.20 4.75
CA PRO A 316 -30.62 -1.35 5.59
C PRO A 316 -29.55 -0.64 4.76
N VAL A 317 -29.60 0.68 4.74
CA VAL A 317 -28.52 1.53 4.23
C VAL A 317 -27.63 1.83 5.45
N GLU A 318 -26.49 1.17 5.60
CA GLU A 318 -25.67 1.40 6.80
C GLU A 318 -25.09 2.82 6.85
N ALA A 319 -25.46 3.57 7.90
CA ALA A 319 -24.54 4.16 8.89
C ALA A 319 -25.29 4.86 10.03
N GLN A 320 -25.74 4.09 11.04
CA GLN A 320 -25.74 4.54 12.44
C GLN A 320 -25.42 3.33 13.33
N THR A 321 -24.17 2.89 13.29
CA THR A 321 -23.57 2.15 14.40
C THR A 321 -23.37 3.16 15.52
N THR A 322 -24.43 3.43 16.29
CA THR A 322 -24.26 4.00 17.62
C THR A 322 -23.44 3.01 18.44
N GLU A 323 -22.32 3.49 18.94
CA GLU A 323 -21.55 2.91 20.03
C GLU A 323 -22.49 2.29 21.06
N ASN A 324 -22.27 1.02 21.37
CA ASN A 324 -22.39 0.47 22.71
C ASN A 324 -21.69 -0.89 22.69
N ILE A 325 -20.42 -0.85 23.06
CA ILE A 325 -19.66 -2.01 23.51
C ILE A 325 -20.27 -2.40 24.87
N GLY A 326 -20.71 -3.65 24.95
CA GLY A 326 -20.91 -4.38 26.20
C GLY A 326 -20.08 -5.65 26.13
#